data_AF-A0A812M438-F1
#
_entry.id   AF-A0A812M438-F1
#
_cell.length_a   1.000
_cell.length_b   1.000
_cell.length_c   1.000
_cell.angle_alpha   90.00
_cell.angle_beta   90.00
_cell.angle_gamma   90.00
#
_symmetry.space_group_name_H-M   'P 1'
#
loop_
_entity.id
_entity.type
_entity.pdbx_description
1 polymer ?
#
loop_
_entity_poly.entity_id
_entity_poly.type
_entity_poly.pdbx_seq_one_letter_code
_entity_poly.pdbx_strand_id
1 'polypeptide(L)'
;ANSRRGCIEAVFTALDTAGNGFLAAGDMRPFAEQTGFTGTDLEWQLEFEALCHESRSSQGLGLEEFAKLVNDDSEDGCYCTDSELQALLQRLHQHSISSSLSLSNATRAGIGEPLPPME
;
A
#
# COMPACT_ATOMS: atom_id res chain seq x y z
N ALA A 1 -16.38 -20.18 -1.12
CA ALA A 1 -14.93 -20.42 -1.26
C ALA A 1 -14.29 -19.07 -1.58
N ASN A 2 -13.40 -18.56 -0.73
CA ASN A 2 -12.58 -17.41 -1.11
C ASN A 2 -11.49 -17.95 -2.03
N SER A 3 -11.80 -18.01 -3.33
CA SER A 3 -10.81 -18.35 -4.33
C SER A 3 -9.76 -17.24 -4.37
N ARG A 4 -8.48 -17.60 -4.51
CA ARG A 4 -7.35 -16.67 -4.64
C ARG A 4 -7.63 -15.48 -5.53
N ARG A 5 -8.23 -15.72 -6.71
CA ARG A 5 -8.68 -14.67 -7.63
C ARG A 5 -9.60 -13.63 -6.98
N GLY A 6 -10.58 -14.07 -6.18
CA GLY A 6 -11.47 -13.16 -5.44
C GLY A 6 -10.75 -12.36 -4.35
N CYS A 7 -9.71 -12.93 -3.71
CA CYS A 7 -8.85 -12.17 -2.80
C CYS A 7 -8.04 -11.10 -3.55
N ILE A 8 -7.48 -11.44 -4.72
CA ILE A 8 -6.74 -10.50 -5.57
C ILE A 8 -7.67 -9.37 -6.02
N GLU A 9 -8.87 -9.68 -6.50
CA GLU A 9 -9.88 -8.68 -6.90
C GLU A 9 -10.27 -7.76 -5.74
N ALA A 10 -10.47 -8.31 -4.53
CA ALA A 10 -10.80 -7.52 -3.35
C ALA A 10 -9.64 -6.60 -2.93
N VAL A 11 -8.40 -7.10 -2.96
CA VAL A 11 -7.20 -6.29 -2.66
C VAL A 11 -7.03 -5.19 -3.70
N PHE A 12 -7.14 -5.52 -4.98
CA PHE A 12 -7.06 -4.56 -6.08
C PHE A 12 -8.07 -3.43 -5.89
N THR A 13 -9.34 -3.78 -5.62
CA THR A 13 -10.40 -2.80 -5.40
C THR A 13 -10.16 -1.94 -4.16
N ALA A 14 -9.54 -2.51 -3.12
CA ALA A 14 -9.19 -1.77 -1.91
C ALA A 14 -7.98 -0.83 -2.12
N LEU A 15 -7.08 -1.16 -3.05
CA LEU A 15 -5.95 -0.31 -3.45
C LEU A 15 -6.37 0.77 -4.46
N ASP A 16 -7.28 0.47 -5.40
CA ASP A 16 -7.81 1.41 -6.41
C ASP A 16 -8.71 2.47 -5.77
N THR A 17 -8.10 3.39 -5.02
CA THR A 17 -8.82 4.46 -4.33
C THR A 17 -9.47 5.44 -5.29
N ALA A 18 -8.95 5.55 -6.52
CA ALA A 18 -9.48 6.39 -7.58
C ALA A 18 -10.70 5.76 -8.28
N GLY A 19 -10.87 4.44 -8.19
CA GLY A 19 -11.94 3.70 -8.87
C GLY A 19 -11.83 3.75 -10.40
N ASN A 20 -10.62 3.96 -10.92
CA ASN A 20 -10.37 4.09 -12.35
C ASN A 20 -10.00 2.74 -13.01
N GLY A 21 -9.86 1.68 -12.22
CA GLY A 21 -9.44 0.35 -12.67
C GLY A 21 -7.94 0.21 -12.91
N PHE A 22 -7.12 1.16 -12.46
CA PHE A 22 -5.66 1.15 -12.59
C PHE A 22 -4.99 1.61 -11.29
N LEU A 23 -4.08 0.79 -10.76
CA LEU A 23 -3.30 1.17 -9.59
C LEU A 23 -2.15 2.09 -9.99
N ALA A 24 -2.07 3.26 -9.37
CA ALA A 24 -0.91 4.14 -9.47
C ALA A 24 0.15 3.81 -8.40
N ALA A 25 1.32 4.46 -8.48
CA ALA A 25 2.39 4.30 -7.50
C ALA A 25 1.91 4.54 -6.06
N GLY A 26 1.08 5.57 -5.85
CA GLY A 26 0.49 5.86 -4.54
C GLY A 26 -0.47 4.78 -4.05
N ASP A 27 -1.30 4.23 -4.94
CA ASP A 27 -2.23 3.16 -4.62
C ASP A 27 -1.49 1.88 -4.22
N MET A 28 -0.35 1.59 -4.87
CA MET A 28 0.47 0.42 -4.57
C MET A 28 1.45 0.60 -3.41
N ARG A 29 1.56 1.80 -2.82
CA ARG A 29 2.48 2.05 -1.71
C ARG A 29 2.26 1.12 -0.51
N PRO A 30 1.01 0.89 -0.03
CA PRO A 30 0.77 -0.03 1.09
C PRO A 30 1.10 -1.49 0.74
N PHE A 31 1.01 -1.85 -0.54
CA PHE A 31 1.42 -3.18 -1.02
C PHE A 31 2.95 -3.31 -0.95
N ALA A 32 3.70 -2.31 -1.43
CA ALA A 32 5.16 -2.31 -1.38
C ALA A 32 5.68 -2.46 0.06
N GLU A 33 5.11 -1.69 0.99
CA GLU A 33 5.49 -1.77 2.41
C GLU A 33 5.17 -3.15 3.02
N GLN A 34 4.10 -3.79 2.58
CA GLN A 34 3.75 -5.14 3.01
C GLN A 34 4.72 -6.19 2.48
N THR A 35 5.19 -6.07 1.23
CA THR A 35 6.16 -7.00 0.63
C THR A 35 7.59 -6.74 1.10
N GLY A 36 7.83 -5.70 1.91
CA GLY A 36 9.11 -5.43 2.56
C GLY A 36 9.84 -4.19 2.05
N PHE A 37 9.23 -3.39 1.19
CA PHE A 37 9.80 -2.12 0.75
C PHE A 37 9.84 -1.11 1.92
N THR A 38 11.01 -0.51 2.15
CA THR A 38 11.22 0.47 3.24
C THR A 38 11.82 1.79 2.75
N GLY A 39 11.92 1.97 1.43
CA GLY A 39 12.42 3.20 0.81
C GLY A 39 11.42 4.36 0.84
N THR A 40 11.86 5.52 0.36
CA THR A 40 11.05 6.73 0.23
C THR A 40 9.97 6.61 -0.86
N ASP A 41 9.01 7.54 -0.89
CA ASP A 41 8.02 7.60 -1.98
C ASP A 41 8.67 7.76 -3.36
N LEU A 42 9.78 8.51 -3.43
CA LEU A 42 10.53 8.69 -4.67
C LEU A 42 11.21 7.40 -5.13
N GLU A 43 11.82 6.65 -4.21
CA GLU A 43 12.41 5.34 -4.54
C GLU A 43 11.33 4.36 -5.01
N TRP A 44 10.17 4.34 -4.34
CA TRP A 44 9.05 3.51 -4.78
C TRP A 44 8.52 3.93 -6.15
N GLN A 45 8.45 5.23 -6.44
CA GLN A 45 8.02 5.75 -7.73
C GLN A 45 8.91 5.20 -8.87
N LEU A 46 10.23 5.12 -8.66
CA LEU A 46 11.18 4.59 -9.64
C LEU A 46 10.99 3.08 -9.86
N GLU A 47 10.83 2.32 -8.77
CA GLU A 47 10.55 0.88 -8.84
C GLU A 47 9.20 0.61 -9.53
N PHE A 48 8.19 1.41 -9.21
CA PHE A 48 6.87 1.31 -9.82
C PHE A 48 6.88 1.66 -11.31
N GLU A 49 7.70 2.63 -11.73
CA GLU A 49 7.88 2.95 -13.14
C GLU A 49 8.53 1.79 -13.90
N ALA A 50 9.49 1.08 -13.28
CA ALA A 50 10.06 -0.14 -13.84
C ALA A 50 9.01 -1.26 -13.96
N LEU A 51 8.16 -1.46 -12.93
CA LEU A 51 7.03 -2.40 -12.99
C LEU A 51 6.03 -2.05 -14.09
N CYS A 52 5.71 -0.77 -14.26
CA CYS A 52 4.85 -0.29 -15.34
C CYS A 52 5.45 -0.58 -16.72
N HIS A 53 6.76 -0.37 -16.87
CA HIS A 53 7.47 -0.65 -18.10
C HIS A 53 7.46 -2.15 -18.47
N GLU A 54 7.67 -3.04 -17.48
CA GLU A 54 7.55 -4.49 -17.63
C GLU A 54 6.13 -4.89 -18.09
N SER A 55 5.12 -4.32 -17.43
CA SER A 55 3.71 -4.57 -17.73
C SER A 55 3.22 -3.96 -19.05
N ARG A 56 4.05 -3.13 -19.70
CA ARG A 56 3.74 -2.31 -20.88
C ARG A 56 2.54 -1.39 -20.69
N SER A 57 2.26 -1.00 -19.45
CA SER A 57 1.16 -0.09 -19.12
C SER A 57 1.71 1.28 -18.75
N SER A 58 1.20 2.32 -19.41
CA SER A 58 1.59 3.72 -19.14
C SER A 58 0.69 4.40 -18.10
N GLN A 59 -0.48 3.82 -17.79
CA GLN A 59 -1.44 4.39 -16.83
C GLN A 59 -1.29 3.81 -15.41
N GLY A 60 -0.60 2.69 -15.25
CA GLY A 60 -0.49 1.95 -13.99
C GLY A 60 -0.79 0.47 -14.16
N LEU A 61 -0.91 -0.29 -13.07
CA LEU A 61 -1.19 -1.73 -13.14
C LEU A 61 -2.70 -2.00 -13.13
N GLY A 62 -3.20 -2.69 -14.15
CA GLY A 62 -4.54 -3.24 -14.16
C GLY A 62 -4.68 -4.49 -13.29
N LEU A 63 -5.92 -4.99 -13.14
CA LEU A 63 -6.21 -6.19 -12.35
C LEU A 63 -5.43 -7.42 -12.85
N GLU A 64 -5.29 -7.60 -14.17
CA GLU A 64 -4.56 -8.74 -14.72
C GLU A 64 -3.05 -8.65 -14.47
N GLU A 65 -2.47 -7.46 -14.57
CA GLU A 65 -1.07 -7.20 -14.28
C GLU A 65 -0.76 -7.37 -12.79
N PHE A 66 -1.61 -6.82 -11.91
CA PHE A 66 -1.51 -7.05 -10.47
C PHE A 66 -1.65 -8.53 -10.12
N ALA A 67 -2.60 -9.24 -10.75
CA ALA A 67 -2.77 -10.67 -10.57
C ALA A 67 -1.53 -11.44 -11.01
N LYS A 68 -0.88 -11.07 -12.12
CA LYS A 68 0.38 -11.69 -12.54
C LYS A 68 1.49 -11.45 -11.52
N LEU A 69 1.66 -10.20 -11.07
CA LEU A 69 2.68 -9.82 -10.09
C LEU A 69 2.59 -10.66 -8.81
N VAL A 70 1.40 -10.75 -8.21
CA VAL A 70 1.20 -11.50 -6.95
C VAL A 70 1.21 -13.01 -7.13
N ASN A 71 1.10 -13.51 -8.36
CA ASN A 71 1.22 -14.92 -8.71
C ASN A 71 2.60 -15.31 -9.23
N ASP A 72 3.52 -14.36 -9.39
CA ASP A 72 4.83 -14.63 -9.97
C ASP A 72 5.76 -15.25 -8.92
N ASP A 73 5.92 -16.58 -9.00
CA ASP A 73 6.82 -17.37 -8.15
C ASP A 73 8.26 -17.48 -8.69
N SER A 74 8.60 -16.69 -9.71
CA SER A 74 9.97 -16.59 -10.23
C SER A 74 10.91 -15.96 -9.20
N GLU A 75 12.23 -16.12 -9.40
CA GLU A 75 13.26 -15.59 -8.50
C GLU A 75 13.20 -14.06 -8.32
N ASP A 76 12.75 -13.35 -9.35
CA ASP A 76 12.53 -11.90 -9.38
C ASP A 76 11.04 -11.51 -9.16
N GLY A 77 10.18 -12.49 -8.89
CA GLY A 77 8.74 -12.32 -8.74
C GLY A 77 8.30 -11.80 -7.37
N CYS A 78 7.05 -11.34 -7.28
CA CYS A 78 6.43 -10.85 -6.04
C CYS A 78 5.31 -11.78 -5.57
N TYR A 79 5.58 -13.08 -5.52
CA TYR A 79 4.61 -14.07 -5.08
C TYR A 79 4.07 -13.74 -3.68
N CYS A 80 2.76 -13.50 -3.61
CA CYS A 80 2.04 -13.31 -2.36
C CYS A 80 1.13 -14.51 -2.12
N THR A 81 1.20 -15.11 -0.93
CA THR A 81 0.26 -16.13 -0.50
C THR A 81 -1.14 -15.56 -0.28
N ASP A 82 -2.16 -16.42 -0.26
CA ASP A 82 -3.54 -16.00 0.04
C ASP A 82 -3.66 -15.32 1.41
N SER A 83 -2.85 -15.76 2.38
CA SER A 83 -2.78 -15.18 3.72
C SER A 83 -2.20 -13.76 3.69
N GLU A 84 -1.17 -13.50 2.87
CA GLU A 84 -0.58 -12.17 2.72
C GLU A 84 -1.54 -11.20 2.03
N LEU A 85 -2.25 -11.66 0.99
CA LEU A 85 -3.30 -10.86 0.34
C LEU A 85 -4.41 -10.50 1.33
N GLN A 86 -4.84 -11.44 2.17
CA GLN A 86 -5.83 -11.16 3.23
C GLN A 86 -5.30 -10.21 4.29
N ALA A 87 -4.04 -10.35 4.71
CA ALA A 87 -3.42 -9.44 5.67
C ALA A 87 -3.33 -8.01 5.11
N LEU A 88 -2.98 -7.86 3.84
CA LEU A 88 -3.00 -6.57 3.16
C LEU A 88 -4.41 -5.99 3.11
N LEU A 89 -5.41 -6.78 2.71
CA LEU A 89 -6.81 -6.35 2.70
C LEU A 89 -7.26 -5.86 4.09
N GLN A 90 -6.91 -6.57 5.15
CA GLN A 90 -7.23 -6.17 6.53
C GLN A 90 -6.53 -4.87 6.92
N ARG A 91 -5.26 -4.69 6.54
CA ARG A 91 -4.53 -3.44 6.78
C ARG A 91 -5.16 -2.26 6.05
N LEU A 92 -5.56 -2.45 4.79
CA LEU A 92 -6.22 -1.40 3.98
C LEU A 92 -7.55 -0.98 4.59
N HIS A 93 -8.35 -1.93 5.10
CA HIS A 93 -9.58 -1.61 5.84
C HIS A 93 -9.33 -0.85 7.14
N GLN A 94 -8.25 -1.16 7.86
CA GLN A 94 -7.89 -0.43 9.08
C GLN A 94 -7.37 0.97 8.75
N HIS A 95 -6.58 1.13 7.69
CA HIS A 95 -6.10 2.43 7.24
C HIS A 95 -7.23 3.30 6.67
N SER A 96 -8.25 2.74 6.01
CA SER A 96 -9.38 3.56 5.55
C SER A 96 -10.18 4.15 6.72
N ILE A 97 -10.30 3.42 7.84
CA ILE A 97 -10.95 3.88 9.06
C ILE A 97 -10.06 4.85 9.84
N SER A 98 -8.75 4.58 9.92
CA SER A 98 -7.80 5.39 10.69
C SER A 98 -7.40 6.70 9.99
N SER A 99 -7.36 6.72 8.65
CA SER A 99 -7.17 7.94 7.85
C SER A 99 -8.31 8.95 8.07
N SER A 100 -9.51 8.49 8.44
CA SER A 100 -10.62 9.35 8.85
C SER A 100 -10.55 9.79 10.33
N LEU A 101 -9.76 9.12 11.18
CA LEU A 101 -9.65 9.39 12.61
C LEU A 101 -8.36 10.12 13.02
N SER A 102 -7.37 10.23 12.12
CA SER A 102 -6.08 10.88 12.39
C SER A 102 -6.08 12.41 12.22
N LEU A 103 -7.25 13.05 12.27
CA LEU A 103 -7.40 14.52 12.32
C LEU A 103 -8.18 15.01 13.55
N SER A 104 -8.23 14.22 14.63
CA SER A 104 -8.87 14.68 15.87
C SER A 104 -8.17 14.18 17.13
N ASN A 105 -6.88 14.50 17.28
CA ASN A 105 -6.28 14.55 18.62
C ASN A 105 -5.38 15.77 18.88
N ALA A 106 -5.37 16.77 18.00
CA ALA A 106 -4.74 18.06 18.27
C ALA A 106 -5.65 18.97 19.10
N THR A 107 -6.10 18.55 20.29
CA THR A 107 -6.59 19.51 21.31
C THR A 107 -6.54 18.93 22.72
N ARG A 108 -5.65 19.51 23.55
CA ARG A 108 -5.89 20.00 24.93
C ARG A 108 -4.92 19.49 26.03
N ALA A 109 -4.37 20.50 26.73
CA ALA A 109 -3.66 20.51 28.03
C ALA A 109 -2.13 20.25 27.94
N GLY A 110 -1.20 21.17 28.20
CA GLY A 110 -1.24 22.43 28.94
C GLY A 110 -0.78 22.24 30.38
N ILE A 111 0.53 22.16 30.66
CA ILE A 111 1.15 22.54 31.95
C ILE A 111 2.67 22.68 31.76
N GLY A 112 3.24 23.82 32.17
CA GLY A 112 4.67 24.11 32.03
C GLY A 112 5.55 23.40 33.05
N GLU A 113 6.86 23.40 32.76
CA GLU A 113 7.93 23.11 33.72
C GLU A 113 9.11 24.06 33.41
N PRO A 114 9.70 24.73 34.42
CA PRO A 114 10.64 25.83 34.25
C PRO A 114 12.08 25.35 34.00
N LEU A 115 12.84 26.14 33.24
CA LEU A 115 14.27 25.95 33.01
C LEU A 115 15.08 26.18 34.32
N PRO A 116 16.07 25.33 34.65
CA PRO A 116 16.97 25.59 35.77
C PRO A 116 17.99 26.70 35.43
N PRO A 117 18.53 27.42 36.44
CA PRO A 117 19.52 28.46 36.21
C PRO A 117 20.87 27.86 35.82
N MET A 118 21.54 28.49 34.85
CA MET A 118 22.93 28.24 34.50
C MET A 118 23.83 29.02 35.48
N GLU A 119 24.65 28.29 36.26
CA GLU A 119 25.84 28.86 36.92
C GLU A 119 27.04 28.88 35.98
#